data_AF-A0A1Q7ARL2-F1
#
_entry.id   AF-A0A1Q7ARL2-F1
#
_cell.length_a   1.000
_cell.length_b   1.000
_cell.length_c   1.000
_cell.angle_alpha   90.00
_cell.angle_beta   90.00
_cell.angle_gamma   90.00
#
_symmetry.space_group_name_H-M   'P 1'
#
loop_
_entity.id
_entity.type
_entity.pdbx_description
1 polymer ?
#
loop_
_entity_poly.entity_id
_entity_poly.type
_entity_poly.pdbx_seq_one_letter_code
_entity_poly.pdbx_strand_id
1 'polypeptide(L)'
;MDESSEKLLKERPDEPPPIEGSVSTTIDYSLRLRNTPPPSAGQLVAVAVAAAVYTILSWLSASLLSSGIPVVSFLFVAIGFGIPFALWFGGWAFVIAYIGNFVGAGLLVGTPLLVALPFGTVDLIQLGLPMILYRLLAKRFGVSPIGKDVFTVRGFIFFLLCAVLPNNIIGGLYGNLILIWAGFNPPSTLLPAWFIWSVSNIVITAVIGSILLNSLGPVVERFGLTVRNAFS
;
A
#
# COMPACT_ATOMS: atom_id res chain seq x y z
N MET A 1 -23.49 16.13 38.86
CA MET A 1 -23.04 15.35 37.69
C MET A 1 -24.00 14.18 37.61
N ASP A 2 -24.76 14.08 36.53
CA ASP A 2 -25.90 13.17 36.42
C ASP A 2 -25.42 11.72 36.30
N GLU A 3 -26.03 10.80 37.05
CA GLU A 3 -25.65 9.38 37.19
C GLU A 3 -25.63 8.65 35.82
N SER A 4 -26.41 9.16 34.88
CA SER A 4 -26.45 8.78 33.46
C SER A 4 -25.11 9.01 32.73
N SER A 5 -24.42 10.12 33.02
CA SER A 5 -23.15 10.48 32.38
C SER A 5 -21.98 9.62 32.88
N GLU A 6 -22.06 9.14 34.12
CA GLU A 6 -21.04 8.30 34.74
C GLU A 6 -21.09 6.84 34.24
N LYS A 7 -22.28 6.34 33.89
CA LYS A 7 -22.45 5.03 33.24
C LYS A 7 -21.91 5.01 31.81
N LEU A 8 -22.13 6.07 31.03
CA LEU A 8 -21.64 6.17 29.64
C LEU A 8 -20.10 6.22 29.53
N LEU A 9 -19.42 6.68 30.58
CA LEU A 9 -17.96 6.69 30.63
C LEU A 9 -17.36 5.34 31.08
N LYS A 10 -18.12 4.51 31.81
CA LYS A 10 -17.68 3.17 32.25
C LYS A 10 -17.88 2.07 31.21
N GLU A 11 -18.68 2.31 30.17
CA GLU A 11 -18.96 1.34 29.10
C GLU A 11 -18.06 1.48 27.86
N ARG A 12 -17.00 2.30 27.90
CA ARG A 12 -15.95 2.20 26.89
C ARG A 12 -14.98 1.11 27.35
N PRO A 13 -14.99 -0.09 26.75
CA PRO A 13 -13.92 -1.04 27.02
C PRO A 13 -12.60 -0.39 26.56
N ASP A 14 -11.77 -0.05 27.54
CA ASP A 14 -10.42 0.53 27.33
C ASP A 14 -9.52 -0.42 26.53
N GLU A 15 -9.86 -1.71 26.56
CA GLU A 15 -9.19 -2.75 25.78
C GLU A 15 -10.16 -3.39 24.77
N PRO A 16 -9.76 -3.48 23.50
CA PRO A 16 -10.56 -4.18 22.51
C PRO A 16 -10.72 -5.66 22.88
N PRO A 17 -11.73 -6.38 22.37
CA PRO A 17 -11.97 -7.78 22.75
C PRO A 17 -10.78 -8.69 22.37
N PRO A 18 -10.48 -9.74 23.16
CA PRO A 18 -9.36 -10.65 22.92
C PRO A 18 -9.51 -11.41 21.60
N ILE A 19 -8.38 -11.75 20.98
CA ILE A 19 -8.33 -12.48 19.71
C ILE A 19 -8.58 -13.96 19.98
N GLU A 20 -9.82 -14.41 19.78
CA GLU A 20 -10.05 -15.82 19.51
C GLU A 20 -9.48 -16.16 18.12
N GLY A 21 -8.60 -17.15 18.09
CA GLY A 21 -7.72 -17.45 16.97
C GLY A 21 -8.43 -17.57 15.62
N SER A 22 -7.75 -17.07 14.58
CA SER A 22 -7.94 -17.49 13.18
C SER A 22 -9.31 -17.25 12.51
N VAL A 23 -10.26 -16.51 13.09
CA VAL A 23 -11.53 -16.20 12.38
C VAL A 23 -11.46 -14.90 11.56
N SER A 24 -10.34 -14.67 10.88
CA SER A 24 -10.16 -13.54 9.94
C SER A 24 -10.93 -13.72 8.63
N THR A 25 -11.46 -14.90 8.35
CA THR A 25 -12.14 -15.23 7.08
C THR A 25 -13.59 -14.79 7.03
N THR A 26 -14.17 -14.32 8.13
CA THR A 26 -15.59 -13.90 8.19
C THR A 26 -15.83 -12.50 7.63
N ILE A 27 -14.84 -11.59 7.67
CA ILE A 27 -15.01 -10.22 7.15
C ILE A 27 -14.91 -10.25 5.62
N ASP A 28 -15.96 -9.77 4.95
CA ASP A 28 -15.99 -9.67 3.50
C ASP A 28 -15.28 -8.40 3.02
N TYR A 29 -14.17 -8.59 2.31
CA TYR A 29 -13.43 -7.55 1.63
C TYR A 29 -13.69 -7.67 0.12
N SER A 30 -14.16 -6.59 -0.51
CA SER A 30 -14.62 -6.63 -1.90
C SER A 30 -14.26 -5.36 -2.70
N LEU A 31 -14.59 -5.35 -3.99
CA LEU A 31 -14.52 -4.16 -4.84
C LEU A 31 -15.89 -3.48 -5.04
N ARG A 32 -16.90 -3.83 -4.23
CA ARG A 32 -18.26 -3.29 -4.40
C ARG A 32 -18.30 -1.79 -4.07
N LEU A 33 -19.13 -1.07 -4.81
CA LEU A 33 -19.37 0.38 -4.62
C LEU A 33 -20.80 0.67 -4.14
N ARG A 34 -21.71 -0.30 -4.27
CA ARG A 34 -23.14 -0.10 -4.10
C ARG A 34 -23.60 -0.54 -2.71
N ASN A 35 -24.45 0.27 -2.09
CA ASN A 35 -25.07 0.03 -0.78
C ASN A 35 -24.07 -0.09 0.38
N THR A 36 -22.91 0.55 0.24
CA THR A 36 -21.90 0.59 1.28
C THR A 36 -21.93 1.92 2.02
N PRO A 37 -21.89 1.91 3.37
CA PRO A 37 -21.82 3.13 4.15
C PRO A 37 -20.49 3.85 3.86
N PRO A 38 -20.45 5.19 3.88
CA PRO A 38 -19.19 5.91 3.70
C PRO A 38 -18.15 5.53 4.77
N PRO A 39 -16.85 5.70 4.51
CA PRO A 39 -15.82 5.50 5.52
C PRO A 39 -16.10 6.33 6.77
N SER A 40 -15.91 5.72 7.92
CA SER A 40 -15.91 6.42 9.20
C SER A 40 -14.79 7.47 9.27
N ALA A 41 -14.94 8.45 10.15
CA ALA A 41 -13.91 9.46 10.39
C ALA A 41 -12.54 8.82 10.75
N GLY A 42 -12.54 7.76 11.56
CA GLY A 42 -11.31 7.05 11.92
C GLY A 42 -10.61 6.41 10.71
N GLN A 43 -11.37 5.83 9.77
CA GLN A 43 -10.81 5.28 8.53
C GLN A 43 -10.25 6.39 7.63
N LEU A 44 -10.94 7.53 7.49
CA LEU A 44 -10.43 8.67 6.71
C LEU A 44 -9.14 9.24 7.31
N VAL A 45 -9.06 9.37 8.64
CA VAL A 45 -7.84 9.79 9.32
C VAL A 45 -6.71 8.79 9.09
N ALA A 46 -6.98 7.48 9.20
CA ALA A 46 -5.97 6.45 8.94
C ALA A 46 -5.45 6.50 7.48
N VAL A 47 -6.34 6.69 6.50
CA VAL A 47 -5.99 6.87 5.09
C VAL A 47 -5.14 8.13 4.89
N ALA A 48 -5.52 9.25 5.50
CA ALA A 48 -4.78 10.50 5.39
C ALA A 48 -3.36 10.38 5.99
N VAL A 49 -3.24 9.75 7.16
CA VAL A 49 -1.94 9.48 7.79
C VAL A 49 -1.11 8.54 6.92
N ALA A 50 -1.71 7.48 6.38
CA ALA A 50 -1.02 6.55 5.47
C ALA A 50 -0.54 7.25 4.19
N ALA A 51 -1.34 8.14 3.60
CA ALA A 51 -0.95 8.96 2.45
C ALA A 51 0.23 9.88 2.79
N ALA A 52 0.20 10.55 3.94
CA ALA A 52 1.29 11.42 4.39
C ALA A 52 2.59 10.63 4.63
N VAL A 53 2.50 9.50 5.35
CA VAL A 53 3.65 8.61 5.60
C VAL A 53 4.22 8.09 4.29
N TYR A 54 3.37 7.59 3.38
CA TYR A 54 3.82 7.09 2.09
C TYR A 54 4.49 8.19 1.26
N THR A 55 3.92 9.40 1.22
CA THR A 55 4.52 10.56 0.52
C THR A 55 5.90 10.92 1.06
N ILE A 56 6.05 11.00 2.39
CA ILE A 56 7.33 11.33 3.03
C ILE A 56 8.36 10.22 2.75
N LEU A 57 7.98 8.95 2.89
CA LEU A 57 8.88 7.83 2.61
C LEU A 57 9.29 7.76 1.14
N SER A 58 8.38 8.07 0.22
CA SER A 58 8.66 8.11 -1.22
C SER A 58 9.67 9.20 -1.53
N TRP A 59 9.49 10.40 -0.96
CA TRP A 59 10.44 11.49 -1.08
C TRP A 59 11.82 11.14 -0.51
N LEU A 60 11.89 10.62 0.71
CA LEU A 60 13.14 10.24 1.35
C LEU A 60 13.86 9.13 0.58
N SER A 61 13.12 8.14 0.10
CA SER A 61 13.68 7.03 -0.69
C SER A 61 14.26 7.53 -2.01
N ALA A 62 13.53 8.38 -2.74
CA ALA A 62 13.97 8.95 -4.00
C ALA A 62 15.15 9.93 -3.84
N SER A 63 15.21 10.67 -2.74
CA SER A 63 16.25 11.68 -2.51
C SER A 63 17.53 11.11 -1.88
N LEU A 64 17.41 10.27 -0.85
CA LEU A 64 18.54 9.86 0.01
C LEU A 64 19.14 8.52 -0.40
N LEU A 65 18.37 7.68 -1.10
CA LEU A 65 18.75 6.31 -1.44
C LEU A 65 18.82 6.14 -2.97
N SER A 66 19.36 7.15 -3.66
CA SER A 66 19.51 7.15 -5.12
C SER A 66 20.47 6.08 -5.61
N SER A 67 20.14 5.47 -6.75
CA SER A 67 21.00 4.52 -7.46
C SER A 67 22.08 5.19 -8.32
N GLY A 68 22.12 6.53 -8.37
CA GLY A 68 22.90 7.30 -9.34
C GLY A 68 22.20 7.48 -10.69
N ILE A 69 21.07 6.78 -10.91
CA ILE A 69 20.15 7.04 -12.03
C ILE A 69 19.03 7.97 -11.52
N PRO A 70 18.76 9.11 -12.18
CA PRO A 70 17.74 10.06 -11.72
C PRO A 70 16.39 9.39 -11.46
N VAL A 71 15.81 9.69 -10.29
CA VAL A 71 14.48 9.23 -9.81
C VAL A 71 14.39 7.70 -9.58
N VAL A 72 15.47 6.95 -9.78
CA VAL A 72 15.54 5.51 -9.46
C VAL A 72 16.32 5.31 -8.16
N SER A 73 15.65 4.77 -7.16
CA SER A 73 16.25 4.45 -5.86
C SER A 73 16.84 3.04 -5.81
N PHE A 74 17.98 2.91 -5.14
CA PHE A 74 18.56 1.62 -4.76
C PHE A 74 17.74 0.92 -3.67
N LEU A 75 17.10 1.69 -2.78
CA LEU A 75 16.18 1.19 -1.75
C LEU A 75 14.95 2.08 -1.70
N PHE A 76 13.82 1.57 -2.17
CA PHE A 76 12.56 2.33 -2.15
C PHE A 76 11.69 1.90 -0.98
N VAL A 77 11.99 2.38 0.23
CA VAL A 77 11.36 1.92 1.48
C VAL A 77 9.84 2.11 1.47
N ALA A 78 9.35 3.15 0.80
CA ALA A 78 7.92 3.46 0.74
C ALA A 78 7.07 2.28 0.25
N ILE A 79 7.52 1.54 -0.77
CA ILE A 79 6.73 0.43 -1.34
C ILE A 79 6.45 -0.69 -0.32
N GLY A 80 7.34 -0.87 0.65
CA GLY A 80 7.14 -1.80 1.77
C GLY A 80 5.95 -1.43 2.65
N PHE A 81 5.61 -0.14 2.74
CA PHE A 81 4.43 0.37 3.45
C PHE A 81 3.23 0.50 2.53
N GLY A 82 3.45 0.91 1.27
CA GLY A 82 2.41 1.13 0.27
C GLY A 82 1.55 -0.10 0.03
N ILE A 83 2.17 -1.28 -0.07
CA ILE A 83 1.43 -2.54 -0.28
C ILE A 83 0.50 -2.87 0.90
N PRO A 84 0.96 -2.90 2.17
CA PRO A 84 0.07 -3.01 3.32
C PRO A 84 -1.07 -2.00 3.33
N PHE A 85 -0.76 -0.71 3.11
CA PHE A 85 -1.78 0.34 3.05
C PHE A 85 -2.81 0.07 1.97
N ALA A 86 -2.38 -0.39 0.80
CA ALA A 86 -3.27 -0.73 -0.30
C ALA A 86 -4.22 -1.88 0.06
N LEU A 87 -3.70 -2.92 0.71
CA LEU A 87 -4.50 -4.07 1.15
C LEU A 87 -5.46 -3.70 2.29
N TRP A 88 -5.09 -2.77 3.17
CA TRP A 88 -5.94 -2.34 4.29
C TRP A 88 -7.03 -1.36 3.87
N PHE A 89 -6.73 -0.43 2.96
CA PHE A 89 -7.61 0.70 2.65
C PHE A 89 -8.36 0.58 1.31
N GLY A 90 -8.23 -0.55 0.60
CA GLY A 90 -9.02 -0.81 -0.60
C GLY A 90 -8.71 0.20 -1.71
N GLY A 91 -9.73 0.75 -2.37
CA GLY A 91 -9.56 1.73 -3.45
C GLY A 91 -8.94 3.07 -3.03
N TRP A 92 -8.88 3.39 -1.73
CA TRP A 92 -8.03 4.50 -1.24
C TRP A 92 -6.54 4.28 -1.52
N ALA A 93 -6.13 3.04 -1.82
CA ALA A 93 -4.81 2.71 -2.36
C ALA A 93 -4.44 3.60 -3.56
N PHE A 94 -5.38 3.87 -4.47
CA PHE A 94 -5.10 4.68 -5.65
C PHE A 94 -4.78 6.14 -5.30
N VAL A 95 -5.44 6.68 -4.28
CA VAL A 95 -5.20 8.04 -3.79
C VAL A 95 -3.84 8.10 -3.10
N ILE A 96 -3.56 7.17 -2.18
CA ILE A 96 -2.27 7.05 -1.49
C ILE A 96 -1.12 6.90 -2.49
N ALA A 97 -1.29 6.00 -3.46
CA ALA A 97 -0.34 5.73 -4.52
C ALA A 97 -0.04 6.97 -5.36
N TYR A 98 -1.08 7.59 -5.92
CA TYR A 98 -0.90 8.73 -6.80
C TYR A 98 -0.26 9.90 -6.07
N ILE A 99 -0.78 10.28 -4.90
CA ILE A 99 -0.25 11.41 -4.14
C ILE A 99 1.18 11.14 -3.71
N GLY A 100 1.46 9.96 -3.16
CA GLY A 100 2.80 9.66 -2.66
C GLY A 100 3.85 9.58 -3.75
N ASN A 101 3.50 9.09 -4.95
CA ASN A 101 4.45 9.06 -6.05
C ASN A 101 4.56 10.40 -6.77
N PHE A 102 3.43 11.03 -7.10
CA PHE A 102 3.39 12.33 -7.78
C PHE A 102 4.07 13.42 -6.95
N VAL A 103 3.70 13.54 -5.67
CA VAL A 103 4.25 14.57 -4.78
C VAL A 103 5.59 14.12 -4.23
N GLY A 104 5.65 12.94 -3.60
CA GLY A 104 6.82 12.47 -2.87
C GLY A 104 8.01 12.16 -3.77
N ALA A 105 7.89 11.15 -4.62
CA ALA A 105 8.97 10.73 -5.52
C ALA A 105 9.02 11.52 -6.85
N GLY A 106 8.08 12.46 -7.08
CA GLY A 106 8.02 13.31 -8.26
C GLY A 106 8.41 14.75 -7.94
N LEU A 107 7.45 15.56 -7.49
CA LEU A 107 7.63 17.00 -7.31
C LEU A 107 8.69 17.34 -6.25
N LEU A 108 8.67 16.67 -5.10
CA LEU A 108 9.60 16.98 -3.99
C LEU A 108 11.05 16.59 -4.28
N VAL A 109 11.30 15.76 -5.31
CA VAL A 109 12.66 15.45 -5.78
C VAL A 109 13.08 16.30 -6.99
N GLY A 110 12.31 17.33 -7.33
CA GLY A 110 12.63 18.26 -8.40
C GLY A 110 12.26 17.78 -9.80
N THR A 111 11.47 16.72 -9.93
CA THR A 111 10.96 16.27 -11.24
C THR A 111 10.01 17.34 -11.81
N PRO A 112 10.17 17.77 -13.07
CA PRO A 112 9.28 18.74 -13.68
C PRO A 112 7.82 18.28 -13.64
N LEU A 113 6.88 19.21 -13.44
CA LEU A 113 5.45 18.90 -13.27
C LEU A 113 4.88 17.98 -14.37
N LEU A 114 5.23 18.25 -15.63
CA LEU A 114 4.75 17.48 -16.77
C LEU A 114 5.31 16.05 -16.84
N VAL A 115 6.43 15.78 -16.16
CA VAL A 115 7.01 14.45 -16.01
C VAL A 115 6.45 13.78 -14.75
N ALA A 116 6.33 14.53 -13.66
CA ALA A 116 5.78 14.04 -12.40
C ALA A 116 4.33 13.55 -12.54
N LEU A 117 3.49 14.23 -13.33
CA LEU A 117 2.08 13.86 -13.55
C LEU A 117 1.91 12.41 -14.06
N PRO A 118 2.45 12.03 -15.24
CA PRO A 118 2.36 10.64 -15.69
C PRO A 118 3.16 9.70 -14.79
N PHE A 119 4.30 10.14 -14.25
CA PHE A 119 5.09 9.32 -13.32
C PHE A 119 4.30 8.93 -12.07
N GLY A 120 3.45 9.81 -11.54
CA GLY A 120 2.55 9.54 -10.42
C GLY A 120 1.64 8.32 -10.62
N THR A 121 1.36 7.94 -11.87
CA THR A 121 0.53 6.77 -12.19
C THR A 121 1.25 5.42 -12.01
N VAL A 122 2.58 5.41 -11.87
CA VAL A 122 3.37 4.18 -11.66
C VAL A 122 2.88 3.42 -10.43
N ASP A 123 2.63 4.13 -9.33
CA ASP A 123 2.19 3.49 -8.10
C ASP A 123 0.72 3.07 -8.14
N LEU A 124 -0.07 3.56 -9.10
CA LEU A 124 -1.41 3.01 -9.33
C LEU A 124 -1.31 1.54 -9.77
N ILE A 125 -0.28 1.19 -10.54
CA ILE A 125 0.02 -0.21 -10.87
C ILE A 125 0.62 -0.90 -9.64
N GLN A 126 1.61 -0.27 -8.98
CA GLN A 126 2.34 -0.95 -7.91
C GLN A 126 1.48 -1.28 -6.69
N LEU A 127 0.54 -0.42 -6.30
CA LEU A 127 -0.34 -0.58 -5.14
C LEU A 127 -1.75 -1.02 -5.53
N GLY A 128 -2.27 -0.52 -6.65
CA GLY A 128 -3.62 -0.85 -7.10
C GLY A 128 -3.76 -2.30 -7.57
N LEU A 129 -2.77 -2.84 -8.30
CA LEU A 129 -2.81 -4.23 -8.77
C LEU A 129 -2.86 -5.23 -7.59
N PRO A 130 -2.00 -5.14 -6.57
CA PRO A 130 -2.08 -6.01 -5.39
C PRO A 130 -3.43 -5.93 -4.68
N MET A 131 -3.96 -4.72 -4.50
CA MET A 131 -5.27 -4.52 -3.89
C MET A 131 -6.37 -5.23 -4.69
N ILE A 132 -6.41 -5.05 -6.01
CA ILE A 132 -7.39 -5.72 -6.88
C ILE A 132 -7.25 -7.25 -6.77
N LEU A 133 -6.03 -7.77 -6.90
CA LEU A 133 -5.78 -9.22 -6.88
C LEU A 133 -6.17 -9.84 -5.54
N TYR A 134 -5.84 -9.20 -4.42
CA TYR A 134 -6.25 -9.67 -3.10
C TYR A 134 -7.77 -9.65 -2.91
N ARG A 135 -8.44 -8.57 -3.32
CA ARG A 135 -9.91 -8.46 -3.20
C ARG A 135 -10.65 -9.47 -4.08
N LEU A 136 -10.09 -9.87 -5.22
CA LEU A 136 -10.71 -10.81 -6.14
C LEU A 136 -10.37 -12.29 -5.87
N LEU A 137 -9.13 -12.57 -5.47
CA LEU A 137 -8.58 -13.92 -5.48
C LEU A 137 -8.35 -14.49 -4.08
N ALA A 138 -8.05 -13.67 -3.07
CA ALA A 138 -7.60 -14.18 -1.75
C ALA A 138 -8.54 -15.24 -1.16
N LYS A 139 -9.86 -14.98 -1.19
CA LYS A 139 -10.87 -15.92 -0.69
C LYS A 139 -10.90 -17.25 -1.45
N ARG A 140 -10.72 -17.22 -2.78
CA ARG A 140 -10.69 -18.45 -3.62
C ARG A 140 -9.48 -19.31 -3.28
N PHE A 141 -8.39 -18.66 -2.88
CA PHE A 141 -7.19 -19.31 -2.40
C PHE A 141 -7.16 -19.46 -0.88
N GLY A 142 -8.28 -19.28 -0.16
CA GLY A 142 -8.35 -19.50 1.30
C GLY A 142 -7.28 -18.74 2.10
N VAL A 143 -6.88 -17.55 1.65
CA VAL A 143 -5.91 -16.67 2.32
C VAL A 143 -6.58 -15.37 2.75
N SER A 144 -5.93 -14.61 3.65
CA SER A 144 -6.48 -13.35 4.17
C SER A 144 -6.56 -12.28 3.07
N PRO A 145 -7.72 -11.65 2.83
CA PRO A 145 -7.84 -10.55 1.87
C PRO A 145 -7.04 -9.30 2.23
N ILE A 146 -6.55 -9.22 3.46
CA ILE A 146 -5.66 -8.15 3.95
C ILE A 146 -4.26 -8.66 4.32
N GLY A 147 -3.90 -9.88 3.91
CA GLY A 147 -2.55 -10.43 3.98
C GLY A 147 -2.02 -10.80 5.36
N LYS A 148 -2.84 -10.87 6.41
CA LYS A 148 -2.40 -11.20 7.78
C LYS A 148 -1.73 -12.56 7.92
N ASP A 149 -2.02 -13.48 7.01
CA ASP A 149 -1.50 -14.84 6.96
C ASP A 149 -0.22 -14.97 6.12
N VAL A 150 0.44 -13.84 5.80
CA VAL A 150 1.64 -13.80 4.95
C VAL A 150 2.80 -14.67 5.43
N PHE A 151 2.91 -15.00 6.72
CA PHE A 151 3.93 -15.94 7.22
C PHE A 151 3.52 -17.42 7.18
N THR A 152 2.32 -17.74 6.70
CA THR A 152 1.99 -19.10 6.30
C THR A 152 2.58 -19.39 4.92
N VAL A 153 2.93 -20.64 4.61
CA VAL A 153 3.48 -21.01 3.29
C VAL A 153 2.53 -20.57 2.16
N ARG A 154 1.22 -20.81 2.34
CA ARG A 154 0.20 -20.45 1.35
C ARG A 154 0.04 -18.95 1.20
N GLY A 155 -0.04 -18.23 2.32
CA GLY A 155 -0.17 -16.76 2.34
C GLY A 155 1.07 -16.07 1.77
N PHE A 156 2.27 -16.59 2.05
CA PHE A 156 3.52 -16.06 1.51
C PHE A 156 3.62 -16.24 0.00
N ILE A 157 3.32 -17.44 -0.51
CA ILE A 157 3.32 -17.70 -1.96
C ILE A 157 2.29 -16.80 -2.65
N PHE A 158 1.09 -16.67 -2.09
CA PHE A 158 0.05 -15.78 -2.63
C PHE A 158 0.51 -14.32 -2.61
N PHE A 159 1.15 -13.88 -1.52
CA PHE A 159 1.73 -12.55 -1.41
C PHE A 159 2.79 -12.29 -2.47
N LEU A 160 3.73 -13.22 -2.68
CA LEU A 160 4.74 -13.09 -3.73
C LEU A 160 4.11 -12.93 -5.12
N LEU A 161 3.14 -13.77 -5.44
CA LEU A 161 2.52 -13.82 -6.77
C LEU A 161 1.55 -12.67 -7.03
N CYS A 162 0.89 -12.12 -6.02
CA CYS A 162 -0.13 -11.10 -6.19
C CYS A 162 0.31 -9.70 -5.77
N ALA A 163 1.29 -9.57 -4.88
CA ALA A 163 1.64 -8.29 -4.26
C ALA A 163 3.14 -7.92 -4.31
N VAL A 164 4.02 -8.85 -4.69
CA VAL A 164 5.46 -8.58 -4.77
C VAL A 164 5.99 -8.59 -6.20
N LEU A 165 5.77 -9.66 -6.97
CA LEU A 165 6.47 -9.82 -8.25
C LEU A 165 5.83 -9.00 -9.38
N PRO A 166 4.54 -9.20 -9.76
CA PRO A 166 4.05 -8.61 -11.00
C PRO A 166 3.99 -7.09 -10.96
N ASN A 167 3.55 -6.55 -9.82
CA ASN A 167 3.39 -5.11 -9.62
C ASN A 167 4.73 -4.37 -9.63
N ASN A 168 5.79 -4.93 -9.02
CA ASN A 168 7.12 -4.31 -9.01
C ASN A 168 7.86 -4.49 -10.35
N ILE A 169 7.64 -5.59 -11.07
CA ILE A 169 8.21 -5.81 -12.40
C ILE A 169 7.56 -4.87 -13.43
N ILE A 170 6.21 -4.87 -13.49
CA ILE A 170 5.45 -4.08 -14.46
C ILE A 170 5.54 -2.59 -14.11
N GLY A 171 5.37 -2.24 -12.84
CA GLY A 171 5.46 -0.85 -12.38
C GLY A 171 6.86 -0.28 -12.58
N GLY A 172 7.92 -1.04 -12.26
CA GLY A 172 9.29 -0.61 -12.51
C GLY A 172 9.57 -0.38 -14.00
N LEU A 173 9.08 -1.27 -14.88
CA LEU A 173 9.24 -1.10 -16.33
C LEU A 173 8.48 0.14 -16.82
N TYR A 174 7.22 0.29 -16.42
CA TYR A 174 6.38 1.40 -16.81
C TYR A 174 6.94 2.76 -16.37
N GLY A 175 7.42 2.86 -15.12
CA GLY A 175 8.03 4.08 -14.60
C GLY A 175 9.29 4.48 -15.36
N ASN A 176 10.16 3.51 -15.67
CA ASN A 176 11.36 3.79 -16.46
C ASN A 176 11.03 4.22 -17.90
N LEU A 177 10.00 3.64 -18.51
CA LEU A 177 9.54 4.08 -19.84
C LEU A 177 9.01 5.52 -19.82
N ILE A 178 8.28 5.93 -18.77
CA ILE A 178 7.84 7.33 -18.62
C ILE A 178 9.06 8.26 -18.54
N LEU A 179 10.05 7.93 -17.70
CA LEU A 179 11.24 8.76 -17.52
C LEU A 179 12.06 8.91 -18.80
N ILE A 180 12.16 7.83 -19.60
CA ILE A 180 12.85 7.87 -20.90
C ILE A 180 12.05 8.66 -21.92
N TRP A 181 10.75 8.41 -22.01
CA TRP A 181 9.86 9.11 -22.94
C TRP A 181 9.85 10.63 -22.69
N ALA A 182 9.90 11.03 -21.42
CA ALA A 182 9.99 12.43 -21.01
C ALA A 182 11.38 13.06 -21.24
N GLY A 183 12.37 12.31 -21.71
CA GLY A 183 13.75 12.76 -21.88
C GLY A 183 14.51 12.97 -20.56
N PHE A 184 13.97 12.48 -19.45
CA PHE A 184 14.58 12.61 -18.12
C PHE A 184 15.75 11.64 -17.93
N ASN A 185 15.63 10.44 -18.51
CA ASN A 185 16.67 9.41 -18.54
C ASN A 185 17.00 9.01 -19.98
N PRO A 186 18.28 8.72 -20.31
CA PRO A 186 18.63 8.23 -21.63
C PRO A 186 18.15 6.78 -21.83
N PRO A 187 17.79 6.34 -23.06
CA PRO A 187 17.30 4.98 -23.30
C PRO A 187 18.27 3.86 -22.87
N SER A 188 19.58 4.13 -22.87
CA SER A 188 20.61 3.16 -22.45
C SER A 188 20.50 2.77 -20.96
N THR A 189 19.81 3.56 -20.13
CA THR A 189 19.62 3.22 -18.70
C THR A 189 18.40 2.35 -18.45
N LEU A 190 17.57 2.04 -19.45
CA LEU A 190 16.32 1.29 -19.25
C LEU A 190 16.52 -0.02 -18.47
N LEU A 191 17.37 -0.91 -18.98
CA LEU A 191 17.60 -2.21 -18.37
C LEU A 191 18.22 -2.12 -16.96
N PRO A 192 19.32 -1.38 -16.74
CA PRO A 192 19.89 -1.28 -15.40
C PRO A 192 18.95 -0.59 -14.41
N ALA A 193 18.24 0.47 -14.82
CA ALA A 193 17.31 1.18 -13.96
C ALA A 193 16.08 0.34 -13.60
N TRP A 194 15.51 -0.37 -14.57
CA TRP A 194 14.41 -1.31 -14.34
C TRP A 194 14.83 -2.44 -13.41
N PHE A 195 16.01 -3.03 -13.63
CA PHE A 195 16.51 -4.12 -12.79
C PHE A 195 16.74 -3.66 -11.35
N ILE A 196 17.44 -2.54 -11.14
CA ILE A 196 17.69 -1.97 -9.80
C ILE A 196 16.36 -1.69 -9.10
N TRP A 197 15.44 -0.98 -9.77
CA TRP A 197 14.14 -0.65 -9.22
C TRP A 197 13.38 -1.93 -8.82
N SER A 198 13.15 -2.83 -9.77
CA SER A 198 12.31 -4.00 -9.54
C SER A 198 12.88 -4.91 -8.46
N VAL A 199 14.19 -5.17 -8.45
CA VAL A 199 14.82 -6.02 -7.42
C VAL A 199 14.76 -5.36 -6.04
N SER A 200 15.09 -4.06 -5.95
CA SER A 200 14.97 -3.27 -4.72
C SER A 200 13.56 -3.38 -4.13
N ASN A 201 12.54 -3.08 -4.95
CA ASN A 201 11.17 -3.09 -4.49
C ASN A 201 10.70 -4.49 -4.11
N ILE A 202 11.08 -5.53 -4.86
CA ILE A 202 10.76 -6.92 -4.52
C ILE A 202 11.28 -7.28 -3.13
N VAL A 203 12.55 -6.97 -2.84
CA VAL A 203 13.16 -7.27 -1.54
C VAL A 203 12.48 -6.46 -0.44
N ILE A 204 12.31 -5.15 -0.63
CA ILE A 204 11.68 -4.27 0.36
C ILE A 204 10.24 -4.70 0.65
N THR A 205 9.43 -4.96 -0.38
CA THR A 205 8.05 -5.41 -0.20
C THR A 205 8.01 -6.79 0.46
N ALA A 206 8.87 -7.73 0.06
CA ALA A 206 8.91 -9.06 0.66
C ALA A 206 9.28 -9.03 2.15
N VAL A 207 10.15 -8.10 2.57
CA VAL A 207 10.59 -8.01 3.97
C VAL A 207 9.65 -7.12 4.78
N ILE A 208 9.59 -5.83 4.44
CA ILE A 208 8.83 -4.84 5.22
C ILE A 208 7.33 -5.11 5.08
N GLY A 209 6.86 -5.39 3.87
CA GLY A 209 5.44 -5.67 3.62
C GLY A 209 4.96 -6.88 4.40
N SER A 210 5.70 -7.99 4.41
CA SER A 210 5.33 -9.18 5.20
C SER A 210 5.27 -8.89 6.70
N ILE A 211 6.24 -8.16 7.25
CA ILE A 211 6.26 -7.80 8.67
C ILE A 211 5.03 -6.94 9.02
N LEU A 212 4.74 -5.91 8.24
CA LEU A 212 3.61 -5.01 8.51
C LEU A 212 2.27 -5.72 8.37
N LEU A 213 2.08 -6.53 7.32
CA LEU A 213 0.85 -7.28 7.09
C LEU A 213 0.54 -8.24 8.24
N ASN A 214 1.54 -8.99 8.71
CA ASN A 214 1.36 -9.93 9.81
C ASN A 214 1.17 -9.23 11.16
N SER A 215 2.00 -8.23 11.48
CA SER A 215 2.04 -7.62 12.82
C SER A 215 0.98 -6.54 13.02
N LEU A 216 0.77 -5.68 12.02
CA LEU A 216 -0.18 -4.57 12.13
C LEU A 216 -1.53 -4.86 11.47
N GLY A 217 -1.59 -5.77 10.49
CA GLY A 217 -2.86 -6.14 9.86
C GLY A 217 -3.95 -6.55 10.85
N PRO A 218 -3.68 -7.41 11.86
CA PRO A 218 -4.67 -7.77 12.87
C PRO A 218 -5.11 -6.57 13.73
N VAL A 219 -4.18 -5.66 14.02
CA VAL A 219 -4.42 -4.45 14.82
C VAL A 219 -5.35 -3.50 14.07
N VAL A 220 -5.00 -3.15 12.84
CA VAL A 220 -5.78 -2.21 11.98
C VAL A 220 -7.19 -2.76 11.74
N GLU A 221 -7.34 -4.07 11.55
CA GLU A 221 -8.66 -4.68 11.40
C GLU A 221 -9.48 -4.67 12.70
N ARG A 222 -8.86 -5.00 13.85
CA ARG A 222 -9.52 -5.03 15.17
C ARG A 222 -10.07 -3.66 15.57
N PHE A 223 -9.35 -2.59 15.24
CA PHE A 223 -9.81 -1.21 15.46
C PHE A 223 -10.80 -0.70 14.40
N GLY A 224 -11.20 -1.53 13.43
CA GLY A 224 -12.14 -1.15 12.38
C GLY A 224 -11.58 -0.12 11.39
N LEU A 225 -10.26 0.01 11.29
CA LEU A 225 -9.60 1.02 10.45
C LEU A 225 -9.43 0.55 9.00
N THR A 226 -9.58 -0.74 8.72
CA THR A 226 -9.56 -1.26 7.33
C THR A 226 -10.81 -0.82 6.57
N VAL A 227 -10.66 -0.53 5.28
CA VAL A 227 -11.76 -0.25 4.36
C VAL A 227 -12.12 -1.55 3.64
N ARG A 228 -13.38 -1.97 3.80
CA ARG A 228 -13.81 -3.32 3.39
C ARG A 228 -14.07 -3.40 1.90
N ASN A 229 -14.65 -2.35 1.34
CA ASN A 229 -14.99 -2.28 -0.07
C ASN A 229 -14.08 -1.29 -0.81
N ALA A 230 -14.40 -0.96 -2.05
CA ALA A 230 -13.52 -0.11 -2.85
C ALA A 230 -13.32 1.28 -2.22
N PHE A 231 -14.35 1.91 -1.64
CA PHE A 231 -14.18 3.23 -0.99
C PHE A 231 -14.91 3.36 0.35
N SER A 232 -15.22 2.24 1.01
CA SER A 232 -16.14 2.15 2.16
C SER A 232 -15.90 0.91 3.01
#